data_AF-A0A524E9Y3-F1
#
_entry.id   AF-A0A524E9Y3-F1
#
_cell.length_a   1.000
_cell.length_b   1.000
_cell.length_c   1.000
_cell.angle_alpha   90.00
_cell.angle_beta   90.00
_cell.angle_gamma   90.00
#
_symmetry.space_group_name_H-M   'P 1'
#
loop_
_entity.id
_entity.type
_entity.pdbx_description
1 polymer ?
#
loop_
_entity_poly.entity_id
_entity_poly.type
_entity_poly.pdbx_seq_one_letter_code
_entity_poly.pdbx_strand_id
1 'polypeptide(L)'
;MYWESADDVIRREIQNVRARRVILEELETGPKNGNHLRDKIRDAMISAAEENGKDVDPEEIVVTDPKLYYNTKHLETLGIITSRKESQERIYRLHPRAIQPVRRVLNVTLPTAVITSISRPDDARPLVRWFAMDAEFHYNRLVLVVEKARFGKGVSKGLERYVPDGVTKRWEKVWHELPENVVGYYEGGKSGDLMSTYAHVEKILLEEITENNVVFDLSFAPPIIGIAFCLLSNDYGVQAMFQQRDIDRKTTVTHYIPGEGLM
;
A
#
# COMPACT_ATOMS: atom_id res chain seq x y z
N MET A 1 -19.91 9.99 15.28
CA MET A 1 -19.64 8.55 15.27
C MET A 1 -18.42 8.38 14.38
N TYR A 2 -17.23 8.29 14.99
CA TYR A 2 -15.99 8.05 14.25
C TYR A 2 -15.99 6.57 13.88
N TRP A 3 -15.87 6.27 12.60
CA TRP A 3 -15.71 4.90 12.11
C TRP A 3 -14.32 4.41 12.53
N GLU A 4 -14.19 3.20 13.09
CA GLU A 4 -12.87 2.62 13.38
C GLU A 4 -12.08 2.44 12.08
N SER A 5 -10.81 2.85 12.09
CA SER A 5 -9.92 2.62 10.97
C SER A 5 -9.57 1.13 10.85
N ALA A 6 -9.14 0.69 9.66
CA ALA A 6 -8.63 -0.67 9.48
C ALA A 6 -7.45 -0.94 10.43
N ASP A 7 -6.59 0.06 10.65
CA ASP A 7 -5.46 0.01 11.56
C ASP A 7 -5.91 -0.23 13.01
N ASP A 8 -6.96 0.44 13.47
CA ASP A 8 -7.50 0.26 14.82
C ASP A 8 -8.08 -1.13 15.04
N VAL A 9 -8.84 -1.63 14.05
CA VAL A 9 -9.39 -3.00 14.08
C VAL A 9 -8.24 -4.00 14.18
N ILE A 10 -7.25 -3.90 13.29
CA ILE A 10 -6.11 -4.83 13.27
C ILE A 10 -5.32 -4.75 14.58
N ARG A 11 -5.03 -3.53 15.06
CA ARG A 11 -4.28 -3.30 16.30
C ARG A 11 -4.97 -3.95 17.50
N ARG A 12 -6.28 -3.77 17.64
CA ARG A 12 -7.08 -4.43 18.69
C ARG A 12 -6.98 -5.95 18.61
N GLU A 13 -7.08 -6.51 17.41
CA GLU A 13 -7.07 -7.97 17.23
C GLU A 13 -5.73 -8.61 17.58
N ILE A 14 -4.62 -7.92 17.33
CA ILE A 14 -3.28 -8.48 17.60
C ILE A 14 -2.75 -8.18 19.01
N GLN A 15 -3.20 -7.09 19.66
CA GLN A 15 -2.74 -6.71 21.00
C GLN A 15 -3.07 -7.77 22.05
N ASN A 16 -4.27 -8.36 21.97
CA ASN A 16 -4.77 -9.31 22.98
C ASN A 16 -4.49 -10.77 22.63
N VAL A 17 -4.17 -11.08 21.37
CA VAL A 17 -4.05 -12.46 20.88
C VAL A 17 -2.77 -12.62 20.06
N ARG A 18 -1.69 -13.06 20.72
CA ARG A 18 -0.36 -13.26 20.12
C ARG A 18 -0.39 -14.15 18.87
N ALA A 19 -1.24 -15.18 18.85
CA ALA A 19 -1.41 -16.05 17.68
C ALA A 19 -1.84 -15.28 16.42
N ARG A 20 -2.71 -14.26 16.55
CA ARG A 20 -3.15 -13.45 15.41
C ARG A 20 -2.04 -12.55 14.91
N ARG A 21 -1.25 -11.97 15.83
CA ARG A 21 -0.05 -11.22 15.48
C ARG A 21 0.89 -12.07 14.62
N VAL A 22 1.23 -13.27 15.09
CA VAL A 22 2.12 -14.21 14.38
C VAL A 22 1.55 -14.60 13.02
N ILE A 23 0.24 -14.85 12.93
CA ILE A 23 -0.41 -15.14 11.64
C ILE A 23 -0.22 -13.98 10.67
N LEU A 24 -0.45 -12.74 11.10
CA LEU A 24 -0.32 -11.58 10.21
C LEU A 24 1.14 -11.31 9.82
N GLU A 25 2.09 -11.46 10.75
CA GLU A 25 3.54 -11.37 10.46
C GLU A 25 3.96 -12.41 9.41
N GLU A 26 3.53 -13.66 9.55
CA GLU A 26 3.87 -14.71 8.58
C GLU A 26 3.21 -14.49 7.22
N LEU A 27 1.95 -14.05 7.20
CA LEU A 27 1.22 -13.81 5.95
C LEU A 27 1.67 -12.54 5.21
N GLU A 28 2.32 -11.61 5.90
CA GLU A 28 2.96 -10.44 5.26
C GLU A 28 4.06 -10.87 4.28
N THR A 29 4.82 -11.91 4.64
CA THR A 29 5.87 -12.49 3.78
C THR A 29 5.33 -13.36 2.63
N GLY A 30 4.01 -13.46 2.50
CA GLY A 30 3.34 -14.21 1.45
C GLY A 30 2.46 -15.37 1.94
N PRO A 31 1.82 -16.11 1.02
CA PRO A 31 0.83 -17.13 1.37
C PRO A 31 1.42 -18.29 2.17
N LYS A 32 0.72 -18.75 3.21
CA LYS A 32 1.13 -19.88 4.07
C LYS A 32 0.03 -20.92 4.20
N ASN A 33 0.40 -22.18 4.40
CA ASN A 33 -0.54 -23.24 4.76
C ASN A 33 -0.79 -23.28 6.28
N GLY A 34 -1.79 -24.06 6.70
CA GLY A 34 -2.13 -24.20 8.11
C GLY A 34 -1.01 -24.81 8.97
N ASN A 35 -0.25 -25.77 8.42
CA ASN A 35 0.82 -26.44 9.15
C ASN A 35 1.91 -25.43 9.56
N HIS A 36 2.38 -24.63 8.59
CA HIS A 36 3.35 -23.57 8.80
C HIS A 36 2.90 -22.57 9.86
N LEU A 37 1.63 -22.12 9.79
CA LEU A 37 1.09 -21.18 10.77
C LEU A 37 1.03 -21.78 12.19
N ARG A 38 0.70 -23.08 12.34
CA ARG A 38 0.70 -23.73 13.65
C ARG A 38 2.11 -23.80 14.23
N ASP A 39 3.08 -24.19 13.41
CA ASP A 39 4.49 -24.27 13.84
C ASP A 39 4.98 -22.91 14.32
N LYS A 40 4.70 -21.84 13.57
CA LYS A 40 5.10 -20.48 13.96
C LYS A 40 4.40 -19.96 15.21
N ILE A 41 3.12 -20.27 15.39
CA ILE A 41 2.42 -19.94 16.63
C ILE A 41 3.03 -20.69 17.81
N ARG A 42 3.37 -21.98 17.65
CA ARG A 42 4.02 -22.77 18.70
C ARG A 42 5.36 -22.17 19.07
N ASP A 43 6.21 -21.88 18.08
CA ASP A 43 7.54 -21.30 18.32
C ASP A 43 7.41 -19.97 19.09
N ALA A 44 6.47 -19.10 18.69
CA ALA A 44 6.22 -17.85 19.38
C ALA A 44 5.68 -18.03 20.81
N MET A 45 4.95 -19.11 21.09
CA MET A 45 4.49 -19.45 22.44
C MET A 45 5.62 -19.99 23.33
N ILE A 46 6.53 -20.78 22.77
CA ILE A 46 7.74 -21.26 23.45
C ILE A 46 8.61 -20.06 23.85
N SER A 47 8.98 -19.21 22.89
CA SER A 47 9.79 -18.02 23.18
C SER A 47 9.14 -17.10 24.22
N ALA A 48 7.80 -16.97 24.18
CA ALA A 48 7.07 -16.21 25.20
C ALA A 48 7.20 -16.81 26.61
N ALA A 49 7.22 -18.13 26.72
CA ALA A 49 7.33 -18.80 28.00
C ALA A 49 8.74 -18.67 28.58
N GLU A 50 9.76 -18.82 27.73
CA GLU A 50 11.17 -18.61 28.06
C GLU A 50 11.44 -17.18 28.52
N GLU A 51 10.90 -16.17 27.81
CA GLU A 51 10.97 -14.75 28.21
C GLU A 51 10.37 -14.48 29.60
N ASN A 52 9.37 -15.27 30.00
CA ASN A 52 8.73 -15.18 31.31
C ASN A 52 9.40 -16.08 32.37
N GLY A 53 10.57 -16.67 32.05
CA GLY A 53 11.32 -17.53 32.95
C GLY A 53 10.64 -18.86 33.26
N LYS A 54 9.72 -19.30 32.40
CA LYS A 54 9.08 -20.63 32.52
C LYS A 54 9.87 -21.62 31.66
N ASP A 55 10.36 -22.66 32.30
CA ASP A 55 10.87 -23.84 31.61
C ASP A 55 9.64 -24.62 31.11
N VAL A 56 9.48 -24.70 29.78
CA VAL A 56 8.34 -25.39 29.16
C VAL A 56 8.89 -26.35 28.13
N ASP A 57 8.50 -27.61 28.24
CA ASP A 57 8.83 -28.62 27.24
C ASP A 57 8.16 -28.23 25.90
N PRO A 58 8.93 -28.03 24.81
CA PRO A 58 8.39 -27.74 23.49
C PRO A 58 7.33 -28.75 23.01
N GLU A 59 7.39 -30.01 23.48
CA GLU A 59 6.43 -31.05 23.13
C GLU A 59 5.07 -30.85 23.82
N GLU A 60 5.01 -30.14 24.94
CA GLU A 60 3.76 -29.84 25.66
C GLU A 60 2.99 -28.66 25.06
N ILE A 61 3.66 -27.78 24.31
CA ILE A 61 3.00 -26.65 23.64
C ILE A 61 2.40 -27.10 22.31
N VAL A 62 1.15 -27.55 22.37
CA VAL A 62 0.39 -27.97 21.18
C VAL A 62 -0.58 -26.89 20.72
N VAL A 63 -0.36 -26.40 19.50
CA VAL A 63 -1.34 -25.58 18.78
C VAL A 63 -2.27 -26.51 18.02
N THR A 64 -3.50 -26.68 18.52
CA THR A 64 -4.49 -27.58 17.92
C THR A 64 -5.19 -26.94 16.73
N ASP A 65 -5.73 -27.76 15.83
CA ASP A 65 -6.51 -27.30 14.67
C ASP A 65 -7.67 -26.36 15.02
N PRO A 66 -8.47 -26.63 16.08
CA PRO A 66 -9.51 -25.70 16.49
C PRO A 66 -8.97 -24.32 16.90
N LYS A 67 -7.79 -24.25 17.55
CA LYS A 67 -7.16 -22.98 17.93
C LYS A 67 -6.70 -22.19 16.70
N LEU A 68 -6.08 -22.85 15.72
CA LEU A 68 -5.73 -22.19 14.46
C LEU A 68 -7.00 -21.71 13.76
N TYR A 69 -8.00 -22.59 13.59
CA TYR A 69 -9.25 -22.29 12.90
C TYR A 69 -10.00 -21.13 13.54
N TYR A 70 -10.08 -21.07 14.87
CA TYR A 70 -10.71 -19.96 15.58
C TYR A 70 -10.07 -18.62 15.20
N ASN A 71 -8.73 -18.55 15.15
CA ASN A 71 -8.03 -17.32 14.83
C ASN A 71 -8.11 -16.97 13.34
N THR A 72 -7.86 -17.93 12.45
CA THR A 72 -7.90 -17.66 11.00
C THR A 72 -9.31 -17.33 10.56
N LYS A 73 -10.34 -18.04 11.06
CA LYS A 73 -11.73 -17.76 10.71
C LYS A 73 -12.16 -16.38 11.18
N HIS A 74 -11.73 -15.95 12.36
CA HIS A 74 -12.01 -14.62 12.86
C HIS A 74 -11.38 -13.53 11.98
N LEU A 75 -10.11 -13.68 11.62
CA LEU A 75 -9.41 -12.75 10.71
C LEU A 75 -10.04 -12.74 9.30
N GLU A 76 -10.55 -13.88 8.81
CA GLU A 76 -11.32 -13.94 7.57
C GLU A 76 -12.64 -13.18 7.66
N THR A 77 -13.38 -13.33 8.77
CA THR A 77 -14.65 -12.62 8.98
C THR A 77 -14.46 -11.10 9.02
N LEU A 78 -13.31 -10.63 9.51
CA LEU A 78 -12.94 -9.22 9.48
C LEU A 78 -12.42 -8.74 8.11
N GLY A 79 -12.26 -9.64 7.13
CA GLY A 79 -11.73 -9.31 5.81
C GLY A 79 -10.22 -9.01 5.79
N ILE A 80 -9.48 -9.35 6.85
CA ILE A 80 -8.03 -9.11 6.96
C ILE A 80 -7.26 -10.16 6.16
N ILE A 81 -7.73 -11.41 6.20
CA ILE A 81 -7.12 -12.52 5.46
C ILE A 81 -8.16 -13.20 4.58
N THR A 82 -7.69 -13.96 3.60
CA THR A 82 -8.51 -14.89 2.81
C THR A 82 -7.86 -16.26 2.80
N SER A 83 -8.67 -17.30 2.61
CA SER A 83 -8.15 -18.63 2.36
C SER A 83 -8.75 -19.28 1.12
N ARG A 84 -7.94 -20.11 0.47
CA ARG A 84 -8.35 -20.93 -0.66
C ARG A 84 -7.85 -22.35 -0.47
N LYS A 85 -8.65 -23.34 -0.86
CA LYS A 85 -8.19 -24.73 -0.95
C LYS A 85 -7.34 -24.89 -2.22
N GLU A 86 -6.09 -25.32 -2.05
CA GLU A 86 -5.17 -25.65 -3.13
C GLU A 86 -4.73 -27.10 -2.94
N SER A 87 -5.13 -27.97 -3.88
CA SER A 87 -4.97 -29.42 -3.78
C SER A 87 -5.57 -29.99 -2.48
N GLN A 88 -4.73 -30.43 -1.53
CA GLN A 88 -5.17 -31.00 -0.26
C GLN A 88 -5.08 -30.03 0.92
N GLU A 89 -4.44 -28.86 0.73
CA GLU A 89 -4.18 -27.91 1.81
C GLU A 89 -5.00 -26.63 1.66
N ARG A 90 -5.22 -25.95 2.78
CA ARG A 90 -5.78 -24.60 2.79
C ARG A 90 -4.64 -23.60 2.88
N ILE A 91 -4.57 -22.71 1.89
CA ILE A 91 -3.59 -21.64 1.81
C ILE A 91 -4.25 -20.35 2.26
N TYR A 92 -3.63 -19.67 3.23
CA TYR A 92 -4.04 -18.38 3.75
C TYR A 92 -3.16 -17.29 3.15
N ARG A 93 -3.72 -16.10 2.96
CA ARG A 93 -3.02 -14.91 2.46
C ARG A 93 -3.68 -13.65 3.02
N LEU A 94 -2.92 -12.56 3.16
CA LEU A 94 -3.52 -11.26 3.45
C LEU A 94 -4.50 -10.89 2.34
N HIS A 95 -5.64 -10.30 2.72
CA HIS A 95 -6.52 -9.66 1.75
C HIS A 95 -5.82 -8.40 1.22
N PRO A 96 -5.82 -8.11 -0.11
CA PRO A 96 -5.12 -6.97 -0.67
C PRO A 96 -5.42 -5.62 0.03
N ARG A 97 -6.69 -5.40 0.38
CA ARG A 97 -7.15 -4.21 1.11
C ARG A 97 -6.61 -4.07 2.54
N ALA A 98 -6.11 -5.16 3.12
CA ALA A 98 -5.57 -5.18 4.47
C ALA A 98 -4.04 -5.07 4.50
N ILE A 99 -3.34 -5.17 3.36
CA ILE A 99 -1.88 -5.22 3.32
C ILE A 99 -1.25 -3.96 3.93
N GLN A 100 -1.61 -2.76 3.44
CA GLN A 100 -1.03 -1.52 3.97
C GLN A 100 -1.39 -1.28 5.45
N PRO A 101 -2.66 -1.45 5.88
CA PRO A 101 -3.00 -1.41 7.30
C PRO A 101 -2.20 -2.39 8.17
N VAL A 102 -2.08 -3.66 7.75
CA VAL A 102 -1.30 -4.67 8.48
C VAL A 102 0.16 -4.25 8.60
N ARG A 103 0.78 -3.79 7.50
CA ARG A 103 2.16 -3.32 7.52
C ARG A 103 2.37 -2.14 8.45
N ARG A 104 1.48 -1.14 8.45
CA ARG A 104 1.54 -0.01 9.38
C ARG A 104 1.45 -0.48 10.83
N VAL A 105 0.46 -1.31 11.15
CA VAL A 105 0.27 -1.80 12.52
C VAL A 105 1.44 -2.67 13.01
N LEU A 106 2.03 -3.47 12.12
CA LEU A 106 3.20 -4.30 12.42
C LEU A 106 4.53 -3.54 12.31
N ASN A 107 4.52 -2.25 11.93
CA ASN A 107 5.71 -1.42 11.65
C ASN A 107 6.66 -2.04 10.60
N VAL A 108 6.09 -2.68 9.58
CA VAL A 108 6.85 -3.29 8.48
C VAL A 108 7.42 -2.19 7.60
N THR A 109 8.76 -2.19 7.46
CA THR A 109 9.48 -1.21 6.66
C THR A 109 9.86 -1.84 5.32
N LEU A 110 9.23 -1.36 4.25
CA LEU A 110 9.56 -1.70 2.86
C LEU A 110 9.96 -0.44 2.08
N PRO A 111 10.64 -0.60 0.92
CA PRO A 111 10.82 0.50 -0.02
C PRO A 111 9.50 1.20 -0.31
N THR A 112 9.53 2.52 -0.43
CA THR A 112 8.32 3.30 -0.72
C THR A 112 8.20 3.52 -2.22
N ALA A 113 7.03 3.18 -2.77
CA ALA A 113 6.61 3.48 -4.12
C ALA A 113 5.57 4.60 -4.10
N VAL A 114 5.84 5.68 -4.81
CA VAL A 114 4.89 6.77 -5.00
C VAL A 114 4.19 6.60 -6.34
N ILE A 115 2.87 6.41 -6.30
CA ILE A 115 2.02 6.42 -7.49
C ILE A 115 1.49 7.84 -7.67
N THR A 116 1.91 8.51 -8.74
CA THR A 116 1.54 9.90 -9.05
C THR A 116 0.99 10.02 -10.47
N SER A 117 0.51 11.21 -10.79
CA SER A 117 0.03 11.57 -12.11
C SER A 117 0.35 13.02 -12.43
N ILE A 118 0.41 13.35 -13.72
CA ILE A 118 0.64 14.70 -14.23
C ILE A 118 -0.30 14.97 -15.41
N SER A 119 -0.77 16.21 -15.52
CA SER A 119 -1.71 16.61 -16.57
C SER A 119 -1.02 16.95 -17.89
N ARG A 120 0.16 17.57 -17.83
CA ARG A 120 0.94 17.97 -19.00
C ARG A 120 2.39 17.52 -18.87
N PRO A 121 3.11 17.29 -19.98
CA PRO A 121 4.53 16.96 -19.95
C PRO A 121 5.39 17.97 -19.17
N ASP A 122 5.02 19.25 -19.22
CA ASP A 122 5.73 20.32 -18.52
C ASP A 122 5.62 20.24 -16.99
N ASP A 123 4.59 19.55 -16.47
CA ASP A 123 4.40 19.32 -15.03
C ASP A 123 5.43 18.32 -14.46
N ALA A 124 6.12 17.56 -15.33
CA ALA A 124 7.18 16.63 -14.90
C ALA A 124 8.34 17.37 -14.23
N ARG A 125 8.68 18.58 -14.68
CA ARG A 125 9.77 19.37 -14.09
C ARG A 125 9.50 19.79 -12.64
N PRO A 126 8.38 20.48 -12.33
CA PRO A 126 8.07 20.85 -10.95
C PRO A 126 7.89 19.61 -10.06
N LEU A 127 7.33 18.51 -10.56
CA LEU A 127 7.20 17.25 -9.84
C LEU A 127 8.58 16.69 -9.44
N VAL A 128 9.46 16.43 -10.42
CA VAL A 128 10.79 15.86 -10.21
C VAL A 128 11.65 16.74 -9.31
N ARG A 129 11.64 18.07 -9.53
CA ARG A 129 12.43 18.98 -8.70
C ARG A 129 12.07 18.87 -7.22
N TRP A 130 10.78 18.77 -6.90
CA TRP A 130 10.36 18.62 -5.52
C TRP A 130 10.82 17.28 -4.95
N PHE A 131 10.50 16.21 -5.65
CA PHE A 131 10.90 14.85 -5.30
C PHE A 131 12.42 14.67 -5.10
N ALA A 132 13.22 15.38 -5.89
CA ALA A 132 14.67 15.41 -5.82
C ALA A 132 15.21 16.20 -4.61
N MET A 133 14.54 17.31 -4.26
CA MET A 133 15.04 18.28 -3.28
C MET A 133 14.45 18.10 -1.88
N ASP A 134 13.27 17.49 -1.76
CA ASP A 134 12.62 17.29 -0.48
C ASP A 134 13.28 16.12 0.28
N ALA A 135 13.85 16.44 1.43
CA ALA A 135 14.57 15.52 2.30
C ALA A 135 13.64 14.65 3.14
N GLU A 136 12.37 15.07 3.34
CA GLU A 136 11.43 14.32 4.18
C GLU A 136 10.89 13.07 3.45
N PHE A 137 10.85 13.10 2.12
CA PHE A 137 10.29 12.00 1.32
C PHE A 137 11.36 11.04 0.82
N HIS A 138 11.55 9.91 1.50
CA HIS A 138 12.38 8.81 1.01
C HIS A 138 11.52 7.81 0.23
N TYR A 139 11.61 7.84 -1.09
CA TYR A 139 10.98 6.85 -1.97
C TYR A 139 12.02 6.28 -2.93
N ASN A 140 11.86 5.02 -3.26
CA ASN A 140 12.78 4.28 -4.12
C ASN A 140 12.22 4.16 -5.54
N ARG A 141 10.91 4.35 -5.69
CA ARG A 141 10.19 4.07 -6.92
C ARG A 141 9.11 5.12 -7.17
N LEU A 142 9.05 5.62 -8.41
CA LEU A 142 8.09 6.61 -8.86
C LEU A 142 7.29 6.03 -10.04
N VAL A 143 6.01 5.80 -9.81
CA VAL A 143 5.08 5.20 -10.77
C VAL A 143 4.18 6.31 -11.31
N LEU A 144 4.37 6.69 -12.57
CA LEU A 144 3.59 7.73 -13.23
C LEU A 144 2.44 7.12 -14.01
N VAL A 145 1.23 7.48 -13.64
CA VAL A 145 -0.01 7.10 -14.35
C VAL A 145 -0.50 8.33 -15.12
N VAL A 146 -0.55 8.26 -16.45
CA VAL A 146 -0.83 9.43 -17.30
C VAL A 146 -1.81 9.13 -18.43
N GLU A 147 -2.45 10.16 -18.98
CA GLU A 147 -3.28 10.06 -20.17
C GLU A 147 -2.42 9.71 -21.40
N LYS A 148 -2.66 8.55 -22.03
CA LYS A 148 -1.87 8.07 -23.18
C LYS A 148 -1.79 9.09 -24.31
N ALA A 149 -2.89 9.77 -24.59
CA ALA A 149 -2.97 10.69 -25.71
C ALA A 149 -2.07 11.93 -25.55
N ARG A 150 -1.71 12.30 -24.31
CA ARG A 150 -0.79 13.41 -24.02
C ARG A 150 0.67 12.99 -23.90
N PHE A 151 0.91 11.73 -23.56
CA PHE A 151 2.24 11.21 -23.24
C PHE A 151 2.71 10.10 -24.21
N GLY A 152 2.03 9.97 -25.35
CA GLY A 152 2.32 8.99 -26.39
C GLY A 152 3.60 9.30 -27.18
N LYS A 153 3.67 8.76 -28.41
CA LYS A 153 4.87 8.82 -29.26
C LYS A 153 5.40 10.26 -29.42
N GLY A 154 6.68 10.46 -29.15
CA GLY A 154 7.38 11.73 -29.30
C GLY A 154 7.58 12.51 -27.99
N VAL A 155 6.86 12.15 -26.91
CA VAL A 155 7.06 12.76 -25.59
C VAL A 155 8.23 12.09 -24.88
N SER A 156 9.22 12.90 -24.49
CA SER A 156 10.36 12.38 -23.74
C SER A 156 9.98 12.13 -22.28
N LYS A 157 10.20 10.89 -21.84
CA LYS A 157 9.92 10.36 -20.50
C LYS A 157 11.15 10.29 -19.59
N GLY A 158 12.27 10.86 -20.04
CA GLY A 158 13.47 10.98 -19.25
C GLY A 158 13.26 12.03 -18.17
N LEU A 159 12.98 11.60 -16.94
CA LEU A 159 12.80 12.50 -15.79
C LEU A 159 14.13 13.02 -15.25
N GLU A 160 15.24 12.33 -15.55
CA GLU A 160 16.60 12.65 -15.08
C GLU A 160 17.04 14.06 -15.45
N ARG A 161 16.61 14.56 -16.62
CA ARG A 161 16.93 15.91 -17.10
C ARG A 161 16.38 17.02 -16.22
N TYR A 162 15.42 16.71 -15.34
CA TYR A 162 14.79 17.67 -14.45
C TYR A 162 15.37 17.62 -13.03
N VAL A 163 16.22 16.63 -12.74
CA VAL A 163 16.92 16.52 -11.46
C VAL A 163 17.94 17.66 -11.36
N PRO A 164 17.90 18.50 -10.29
CA PRO A 164 18.88 19.56 -10.11
C PRO A 164 20.32 19.05 -9.98
N ASP A 165 21.28 19.86 -10.41
CA ASP A 165 22.70 19.55 -10.28
C ASP A 165 23.07 19.34 -8.80
N GLY A 166 23.92 18.34 -8.55
CA GLY A 166 24.37 17.97 -7.20
C GLY A 166 23.42 17.07 -6.43
N VAL A 167 22.20 16.79 -6.93
CA VAL A 167 21.31 15.80 -6.31
C VAL A 167 21.75 14.38 -6.71
N THR A 168 22.05 13.56 -5.70
CA THR A 168 22.46 12.15 -5.87
C THR A 168 21.31 11.16 -5.73
N LYS A 169 20.15 11.62 -5.27
CA LYS A 169 18.94 10.80 -5.08
C LYS A 169 18.53 10.18 -6.41
N ARG A 170 18.39 8.85 -6.42
CA ARG A 170 17.92 8.09 -7.58
C ARG A 170 16.71 7.26 -7.17
N TRP A 171 15.76 7.15 -8.09
CA TRP A 171 14.58 6.32 -7.96
C TRP A 171 14.36 5.58 -9.27
N GLU A 172 13.79 4.39 -9.19
CA GLU A 172 13.27 3.71 -10.35
C GLU A 172 12.01 4.43 -10.85
N LYS A 173 11.81 4.48 -12.17
CA LYS A 173 10.66 5.15 -12.77
C LYS A 173 9.89 4.19 -13.66
N VAL A 174 8.58 4.17 -13.51
CA VAL A 174 7.67 3.37 -14.34
C VAL A 174 6.56 4.26 -14.86
N TRP A 175 6.17 4.05 -16.11
CA TRP A 175 5.13 4.83 -16.79
C TRP A 175 3.99 3.92 -17.21
N HIS A 176 2.78 4.25 -16.77
CA HIS A 176 1.54 3.63 -17.20
C HIS A 176 0.72 4.65 -17.99
N GLU A 177 0.53 4.39 -19.27
CA GLU A 177 -0.28 5.20 -20.17
C GLU A 177 -1.71 4.64 -20.21
N LEU A 178 -2.66 5.39 -19.63
CA LEU A 178 -4.05 4.99 -19.63
C LEU A 178 -4.72 5.33 -20.97
N PRO A 179 -5.44 4.38 -21.61
CA PRO A 179 -6.13 4.62 -22.88
C PRO A 179 -7.16 5.75 -22.80
N GLU A 180 -7.39 6.42 -23.92
CA GLU A 180 -8.35 7.53 -24.02
C GLU A 180 -9.78 7.12 -23.63
N ASN A 181 -10.22 5.91 -24.00
CA ASN A 181 -11.54 5.40 -23.62
C ASN A 181 -11.68 5.08 -22.13
N VAL A 182 -10.60 5.18 -21.35
CA VAL A 182 -10.57 4.96 -19.91
C VAL A 182 -10.60 6.32 -19.20
N VAL A 183 -9.60 7.17 -19.46
CA VAL A 183 -9.42 8.45 -18.73
C VAL A 183 -10.01 9.66 -19.44
N GLY A 184 -10.38 9.55 -20.72
CA GLY A 184 -10.83 10.68 -21.52
C GLY A 184 -9.72 11.70 -21.75
N TYR A 185 -10.12 12.97 -21.84
CA TYR A 185 -9.24 14.12 -21.93
C TYR A 185 -9.66 15.19 -20.92
N TYR A 186 -8.83 15.48 -19.93
CA TYR A 186 -9.20 16.52 -18.96
C TYR A 186 -9.46 17.89 -19.60
N GLU A 187 -8.65 18.30 -20.59
CA GLU A 187 -8.83 19.60 -21.30
C GLU A 187 -9.57 19.47 -22.63
N GLY A 188 -10.19 18.32 -22.90
CA GLY A 188 -10.86 18.02 -24.17
C GLY A 188 -12.29 17.54 -23.98
N GLY A 189 -13.11 17.61 -25.03
CA GLY A 189 -14.54 17.28 -24.97
C GLY A 189 -14.90 15.79 -24.84
N LYS A 190 -13.97 14.90 -24.45
CA LYS A 190 -14.30 13.47 -24.21
C LYS A 190 -14.14 13.12 -22.75
N SER A 191 -15.24 12.67 -22.17
CA SER A 191 -15.31 12.19 -20.80
C SER A 191 -14.71 10.79 -20.69
N GLY A 192 -13.89 10.59 -19.66
CA GLY A 192 -13.46 9.26 -19.25
C GLY A 192 -14.53 8.56 -18.40
N ASP A 193 -14.28 7.29 -18.09
CA ASP A 193 -15.08 6.50 -17.17
C ASP A 193 -14.30 6.27 -15.87
N LEU A 194 -14.89 6.71 -14.75
CA LEU A 194 -14.22 6.67 -13.45
C LEU A 194 -13.97 5.23 -13.01
N MET A 195 -14.93 4.33 -13.21
CA MET A 195 -14.80 2.94 -12.77
C MET A 195 -13.77 2.18 -13.60
N SER A 196 -13.69 2.45 -14.90
CA SER A 196 -12.64 1.93 -15.78
C SER A 196 -11.27 2.47 -15.39
N THR A 197 -11.18 3.76 -15.03
CA THR A 197 -9.94 4.38 -14.55
C THR A 197 -9.50 3.74 -13.23
N TYR A 198 -10.42 3.64 -12.27
CA TYR A 198 -10.24 2.92 -11.01
C TYR A 198 -9.69 1.51 -11.25
N ALA A 199 -10.33 0.71 -12.11
CA ALA A 199 -9.92 -0.68 -12.36
C ALA A 199 -8.54 -0.81 -13.02
N HIS A 200 -8.12 0.18 -13.82
CA HIS A 200 -6.77 0.18 -14.39
C HIS A 200 -5.72 0.56 -13.35
N VAL A 201 -6.00 1.58 -12.53
CA VAL A 201 -5.08 1.99 -11.46
C VAL A 201 -5.01 0.92 -10.37
N GLU A 202 -6.11 0.22 -10.09
CA GLU A 202 -6.15 -0.88 -9.12
C GLU A 202 -5.15 -1.98 -9.50
N LYS A 203 -5.03 -2.33 -10.78
CA LYS A 203 -4.04 -3.32 -11.24
C LYS A 203 -2.61 -2.86 -10.94
N ILE A 204 -2.32 -1.59 -11.21
CA ILE A 204 -1.01 -0.98 -10.91
C ILE A 204 -0.75 -1.01 -9.40
N LEU A 205 -1.73 -0.62 -8.60
CA LEU A 205 -1.65 -0.68 -7.14
C LEU A 205 -1.38 -2.10 -6.65
N LEU A 206 -2.08 -3.10 -7.18
CA LEU A 206 -1.94 -4.50 -6.77
C LEU A 206 -0.55 -5.09 -7.11
N GLU A 207 0.07 -4.62 -8.19
CA GLU A 207 1.47 -4.95 -8.52
C GLU A 207 2.41 -4.33 -7.47
N GLU A 208 2.27 -3.03 -7.21
CA GLU A 208 3.17 -2.27 -6.35
C GLU A 208 3.03 -2.61 -4.85
N ILE A 209 1.81 -2.86 -4.37
CA ILE A 209 1.51 -3.17 -2.96
C ILE A 209 2.14 -4.49 -2.50
N THR A 210 2.53 -5.37 -3.41
CA THR A 210 3.15 -6.65 -3.05
C THR A 210 4.53 -6.42 -2.44
N GLU A 211 5.33 -5.51 -3.00
CA GLU A 211 6.73 -5.32 -2.64
C GLU A 211 7.03 -3.98 -1.96
N ASN A 212 6.08 -3.03 -2.01
CA ASN A 212 6.31 -1.66 -1.56
C ASN A 212 5.27 -1.18 -0.54
N ASN A 213 5.70 -0.24 0.31
CA ASN A 213 4.78 0.68 0.95
C ASN A 213 4.35 1.71 -0.09
N VAL A 214 3.05 1.83 -0.34
CA VAL A 214 2.51 2.62 -1.45
C VAL A 214 1.94 3.93 -0.92
N VAL A 215 2.21 5.02 -1.62
CA VAL A 215 1.62 6.33 -1.39
C VAL A 215 1.04 6.86 -2.69
N PHE A 216 -0.22 7.30 -2.68
CA PHE A 216 -0.80 8.05 -3.78
C PHE A 216 -0.46 9.54 -3.65
N ASP A 217 0.07 10.13 -4.71
CA ASP A 217 0.28 11.58 -4.82
C ASP A 217 -0.86 12.22 -5.62
N LEU A 218 -1.61 13.10 -4.96
CA LEU A 218 -2.76 13.79 -5.52
C LEU A 218 -2.40 15.17 -6.10
N SER A 219 -1.15 15.61 -5.96
CA SER A 219 -0.76 17.02 -6.15
C SER A 219 -0.90 17.53 -7.59
N PHE A 220 -0.64 16.66 -8.57
CA PHE A 220 -0.67 16.99 -10.01
C PHE A 220 -1.65 16.13 -10.81
N ALA A 221 -2.44 15.30 -10.12
CA ALA A 221 -3.30 14.33 -10.76
C ALA A 221 -4.48 15.01 -11.50
N PRO A 222 -4.71 14.69 -12.79
CA PRO A 222 -5.93 15.08 -13.48
C PRO A 222 -7.16 14.56 -12.72
N PRO A 223 -8.32 15.26 -12.74
CA PRO A 223 -9.42 14.96 -11.83
C PRO A 223 -9.88 13.51 -11.80
N ILE A 224 -10.06 12.85 -12.95
CA ILE A 224 -10.55 11.46 -12.97
C ILE A 224 -9.53 10.48 -12.38
N ILE A 225 -8.23 10.71 -12.62
CA ILE A 225 -7.14 9.91 -12.05
C ILE A 225 -7.01 10.21 -10.55
N GLY A 226 -7.07 11.48 -10.16
CA GLY A 226 -7.03 11.90 -8.76
C GLY A 226 -8.21 11.34 -7.95
N ILE A 227 -9.42 11.35 -8.50
CA ILE A 227 -10.59 10.71 -7.86
C ILE A 227 -10.38 9.19 -7.75
N ALA A 228 -9.85 8.54 -8.78
CA ALA A 228 -9.52 7.11 -8.70
C ALA A 228 -8.46 6.82 -7.61
N PHE A 229 -7.43 7.66 -7.46
CA PHE A 229 -6.44 7.55 -6.38
C PHE A 229 -7.11 7.72 -5.00
N CYS A 230 -8.01 8.68 -4.84
CA CYS A 230 -8.76 8.85 -3.60
C CYS A 230 -9.62 7.62 -3.27
N LEU A 231 -10.35 7.08 -4.25
CA LEU A 231 -11.17 5.89 -4.04
C LEU A 231 -10.31 4.67 -3.66
N LEU A 232 -9.22 4.43 -4.39
CA LEU A 232 -8.29 3.34 -4.10
C LEU A 232 -7.57 3.50 -2.76
N SER A 233 -7.21 4.73 -2.41
CA SER A 233 -6.68 5.06 -1.09
C SER A 233 -7.63 4.56 0.00
N ASN A 234 -8.91 4.94 -0.09
CA ASN A 234 -9.95 4.51 0.85
C ASN A 234 -10.17 2.99 0.84
N ASP A 235 -10.30 2.38 -0.32
CA ASP A 235 -10.64 0.95 -0.44
C ASP A 235 -9.52 0.03 0.02
N TYR A 236 -8.26 0.45 -0.13
CA TYR A 236 -7.08 -0.35 0.20
C TYR A 236 -6.32 0.12 1.45
N GLY A 237 -6.83 1.15 2.14
CA GLY A 237 -6.15 1.77 3.27
C GLY A 237 -4.75 2.28 2.90
N VAL A 238 -4.55 2.71 1.66
CA VAL A 238 -3.28 3.24 1.15
C VAL A 238 -3.20 4.72 1.50
N GLN A 239 -2.04 5.19 1.95
CA GLN A 239 -1.84 6.60 2.26
C GLN A 239 -1.94 7.44 0.97
N ALA A 240 -2.61 8.59 1.05
CA ALA A 240 -2.55 9.63 0.04
C ALA A 240 -1.83 10.87 0.59
N MET A 241 -1.21 11.63 -0.30
CA MET A 241 -0.61 12.92 0.02
C MET A 241 -1.03 13.98 -0.99
N PHE A 242 -1.12 15.21 -0.52
CA PHE A 242 -1.37 16.38 -1.35
C PHE A 242 -0.39 17.49 -0.99
N GLN A 243 0.31 17.99 -2.01
CA GLN A 243 1.25 19.09 -1.89
C GLN A 243 0.56 20.40 -2.29
N GLN A 244 0.49 21.33 -1.35
CA GLN A 244 0.14 22.72 -1.64
C GLN A 244 1.42 23.55 -1.71
N ARG A 245 1.70 24.09 -2.91
CA ARG A 245 2.80 25.02 -3.13
C ARG A 245 2.30 26.44 -2.91
N ASP A 246 2.99 27.15 -2.04
CA ASP A 246 2.83 28.58 -1.85
C ASP A 246 4.11 29.26 -2.36
N ILE A 247 3.97 30.31 -3.16
CA ILE A 247 5.10 31.02 -3.78
C ILE A 247 5.92 31.75 -2.69
N ASP A 248 5.26 32.13 -1.59
CA ASP A 248 5.83 32.95 -0.53
C ASP A 248 5.97 32.20 0.82
N ARG A 249 5.63 30.91 0.88
CA ARG A 249 5.70 30.10 2.12
C ARG A 249 6.33 28.72 1.90
N LYS A 250 6.71 28.08 3.01
CA LYS A 250 7.16 26.68 3.02
C LYS A 250 6.06 25.80 2.42
N THR A 251 6.42 24.94 1.47
CA THR A 251 5.56 23.87 0.95
C THR A 251 4.85 23.16 2.09
N THR A 252 3.53 23.04 2.00
CA THR A 252 2.74 22.24 2.95
C THR A 252 2.40 20.91 2.30
N VAL A 253 2.72 19.81 2.98
CA VAL A 253 2.30 18.47 2.56
C VAL A 253 1.26 17.98 3.56
N THR A 254 0.09 17.65 3.03
CA THR A 254 -1.00 17.05 3.81
C THR A 254 -0.98 15.56 3.57
N HIS A 255 -0.95 14.78 4.64
CA HIS A 255 -1.06 13.33 4.60
C HIS A 255 -2.47 12.90 4.97
N TYR A 256 -2.98 11.92 4.24
CA TYR A 256 -4.27 11.31 4.47
C TYR A 256 -4.09 9.80 4.56
N ILE A 257 -4.43 9.23 5.71
CA ILE A 257 -4.61 7.78 5.85
C ILE A 257 -6.10 7.57 6.12
N PRO A 258 -6.82 6.81 5.28
CA PRO A 258 -8.25 6.59 5.48
C PRO A 258 -8.56 6.05 6.87
N GLY A 259 -9.48 6.71 7.57
CA GLY A 259 -9.95 6.31 8.89
C GLY A 259 -9.11 6.83 10.06
N GLU A 260 -7.86 7.24 9.83
CA GLU A 260 -7.12 8.07 10.79
C GLU A 260 -7.41 9.54 10.43
N GLY A 261 -7.79 10.37 11.41
CA GLY A 261 -7.99 11.80 11.15
C GLY A 261 -6.76 12.43 10.49
N LEU A 262 -6.94 13.57 9.79
CA LEU A 262 -5.81 14.29 9.16
C LEU A 262 -4.68 14.49 10.19
N MET A 263 -3.50 13.91 9.90
CA MET A 263 -2.26 14.11 10.67
C MET A 263 -1.51 15.33 10.14
#